data_AF-F9GGF0-F1
#
_entry.id   AF-F9GGF0-F1
#
_cell.length_a   1.000
_cell.length_b   1.000
_cell.length_c   1.000
_cell.angle_alpha   90.00
_cell.angle_beta   90.00
_cell.angle_gamma   90.00
#
_symmetry.space_group_name_H-M   'P 1'
#
loop_
_entity.id
_entity.type
_entity.pdbx_description
1 polymer ?
#
loop_
_entity_poly.entity_id
_entity_poly.type
_entity_poly.pdbx_seq_one_letter_code
_entity_poly.pdbx_strand_id
1 'polypeptide(L)'
;MLASLTDSAPVDKVNFIRACAKARETGMRKEIILSGWRFTGNWPINRHKALTHPEIQPDKEKVMEWFKMPSPPQLHSDDTPKTSRQVRELAKHRSRPTRRKYSKITKGLETLEMKVAVPNARITGLEEQMAQVQRGKKRKAVPNPNRRFMALAETLAAREALPDSKEAEIELDVDEEAESVIEVDVRSEDKSDDFRVVTKHCQRTRSGREVKKPRRE
;
A
#
# COMPACT_ATOMS: atom_id res chain seq x y z
N MET A 1 21.42 -36.83 35.58
CA MET A 1 21.29 -35.96 36.76
C MET A 1 21.86 -34.60 36.41
N LEU A 2 21.02 -33.61 36.09
CA LEU A 2 21.42 -32.20 36.07
C LEU A 2 20.41 -31.44 36.91
N ALA A 3 20.95 -30.90 37.99
CA ALA A 3 20.31 -30.21 39.08
C ALA A 3 19.05 -29.42 38.70
N SER A 4 17.97 -29.79 39.39
CA SER A 4 17.01 -28.84 39.94
C SER A 4 17.76 -27.64 40.54
N LEU A 5 17.93 -26.57 39.76
CA LEU A 5 18.37 -25.29 40.28
C LEU A 5 17.26 -24.78 41.20
N THR A 6 17.56 -24.84 42.47
CA THR A 6 16.78 -24.39 43.62
C THR A 6 16.31 -22.95 43.45
N ASP A 7 15.06 -22.76 42.99
CA ASP A 7 14.33 -21.48 42.91
C ASP A 7 13.67 -21.09 44.25
N SER A 8 14.23 -21.51 45.38
CA SER A 8 13.56 -21.42 46.69
C SER A 8 14.30 -20.60 47.75
N ALA A 9 15.45 -19.99 47.44
CA ALA A 9 16.08 -19.03 48.35
C ALA A 9 15.46 -17.63 48.18
N PRO A 10 15.08 -16.92 49.26
CA PRO A 10 14.52 -15.56 49.15
C PRO A 10 15.45 -14.57 48.43
N VAL A 11 16.76 -14.85 48.44
CA VAL A 11 17.79 -14.09 47.72
C VAL A 11 17.57 -14.13 46.20
N ASP A 12 17.13 -15.25 45.63
CA ASP A 12 16.98 -15.41 44.17
C ASP A 12 15.78 -14.64 43.62
N LYS A 13 14.66 -14.61 44.35
CA LYS A 13 13.49 -13.79 43.99
C LYS A 13 13.81 -12.29 44.03
N VAL A 14 14.55 -11.84 45.05
CA VAL A 14 14.98 -10.44 45.16
C VAL A 14 15.97 -10.09 44.04
N ASN A 15 16.88 -11.00 43.70
CA ASN A 15 17.81 -10.81 42.59
C ASN A 15 17.08 -10.77 41.24
N PHE A 16 16.07 -11.60 41.03
CA PHE A 16 15.22 -11.58 39.83
C PHE A 16 14.49 -10.24 39.68
N ILE A 17 13.86 -9.74 40.75
CA ILE A 17 13.18 -8.43 40.74
C ILE A 17 14.18 -7.30 40.43
N ARG A 18 15.36 -7.34 41.06
CA ARG A 18 16.43 -6.34 40.83
C ARG A 18 16.97 -6.41 39.40
N ALA A 19 17.11 -7.61 38.84
CA ALA A 19 17.50 -7.82 37.45
C ALA A 19 16.45 -7.28 36.48
N CYS A 20 15.17 -7.54 36.76
CA CYS A 20 14.05 -6.98 35.98
C CYS A 20 14.01 -5.45 36.05
N ALA A 21 14.25 -4.86 37.22
CA ALA A 21 14.34 -3.41 37.37
C ALA A 21 15.49 -2.82 36.54
N LYS A 22 16.69 -3.40 36.63
CA LYS A 22 17.84 -3.00 35.81
C LYS A 22 17.60 -3.18 34.31
N ALA A 23 16.93 -4.26 33.90
CA ALA A 23 16.56 -4.51 32.51
C ALA A 23 15.55 -3.47 32.00
N ARG A 24 14.60 -3.03 32.84
CA ARG A 24 13.67 -1.96 32.50
C ARG A 24 14.38 -0.62 32.35
N GLU A 25 15.26 -0.25 33.27
CA GLU A 25 16.04 1.00 33.18
C GLU A 25 16.89 1.06 31.90
N THR A 26 17.50 -0.08 31.53
CA THR A 26 18.37 -0.17 30.35
C THR A 26 17.57 -0.26 29.04
N GLY A 27 16.46 -1.01 29.02
CA GLY A 27 15.66 -1.30 27.82
C GLY A 27 14.52 -0.32 27.53
N MET A 28 13.91 0.30 28.54
CA MET A 28 12.79 1.24 28.39
C MET A 28 13.25 2.69 28.15
N ARG A 29 14.41 2.86 27.52
CA ARG A 29 14.90 4.18 27.12
C ARG A 29 14.14 4.65 25.87
N LYS A 30 13.85 5.94 25.81
CA LYS A 30 13.16 6.58 24.66
C LYS A 30 13.80 6.20 23.32
N GLU A 31 15.12 6.17 23.25
CA GLU A 31 15.88 5.84 22.04
C GLU A 31 15.67 4.39 21.59
N ILE A 32 15.71 3.43 22.51
CA ILE A 32 15.50 2.01 22.23
C ILE A 32 14.07 1.79 21.75
N ILE A 33 13.10 2.35 22.46
CA ILE A 33 11.69 2.31 22.06
C ILE A 33 11.57 2.87 20.63
N LEU A 34 11.94 4.14 20.41
CA LEU A 34 11.84 4.75 19.07
C LEU A 34 12.58 3.96 17.98
N SER A 35 13.72 3.36 18.29
CA SER A 35 14.46 2.50 17.36
C SER A 35 13.68 1.23 17.00
N GLY A 36 13.02 0.59 17.98
CA GLY A 36 12.15 -0.57 17.75
C GLY A 36 10.92 -0.23 16.91
N TRP A 37 10.31 0.93 17.15
CA TRP A 37 9.21 1.44 16.32
C TRP A 37 9.65 1.78 14.89
N ARG A 38 10.89 2.25 14.71
CA ARG A 38 11.49 2.48 13.38
C ARG A 38 11.77 1.17 12.64
N PHE A 39 12.32 0.17 13.33
CA PHE A 39 12.65 -1.13 12.76
C PHE A 39 11.40 -1.89 12.29
N THR A 40 10.35 -1.91 13.12
CA THR A 40 9.04 -2.49 12.77
C THR A 40 8.30 -1.70 11.67
N GLY A 41 8.78 -0.51 11.35
CA GLY A 41 8.15 0.38 10.37
C GLY A 41 6.77 0.86 10.83
N ASN A 42 6.57 0.95 12.15
CA ASN A 42 5.42 1.57 12.79
C ASN A 42 5.65 3.08 13.00
N TRP A 43 6.90 3.56 12.99
CA TRP A 43 7.26 4.98 13.06
C TRP A 43 7.52 5.63 11.68
N PRO A 44 7.12 6.90 11.42
CA PRO A 44 6.21 7.71 12.22
C PRO A 44 4.81 7.10 12.16
N ILE A 45 4.12 7.05 13.32
CA ILE A 45 2.90 6.28 13.61
C ILE A 45 2.00 6.13 12.37
N ASN A 46 2.17 5.02 11.65
CA ASN A 46 1.25 4.67 10.58
C ASN A 46 0.02 4.03 11.22
N ARG A 47 -0.95 4.86 11.60
CA ARG A 47 -2.20 4.42 12.25
C ARG A 47 -2.87 3.29 11.46
N HIS A 48 -2.80 3.31 10.13
CA HIS A 48 -3.40 2.27 9.30
C HIS A 48 -2.79 0.90 9.55
N LYS A 49 -1.46 0.79 9.65
CA LYS A 49 -0.78 -0.50 9.90
C LYS A 49 -1.22 -1.15 11.20
N ALA A 50 -1.35 -0.36 12.26
CA ALA A 50 -1.84 -0.84 13.55
C ALA A 50 -3.32 -1.29 13.44
N LEU A 51 -4.17 -0.50 12.78
CA LEU A 51 -5.60 -0.83 12.61
C LEU A 51 -5.89 -1.98 11.63
N THR A 52 -4.90 -2.37 10.81
CA THR A 52 -4.98 -3.54 9.93
C THR A 52 -4.47 -4.83 10.56
N HIS A 53 -4.07 -4.81 11.83
CA HIS A 53 -3.62 -6.03 12.51
C HIS A 53 -4.78 -7.03 12.63
N PRO A 54 -4.59 -8.32 12.30
CA PRO A 54 -5.64 -9.33 12.35
C PRO A 54 -6.34 -9.43 13.71
N GLU A 55 -5.62 -9.20 14.82
CA GLU A 55 -6.20 -9.23 16.17
C GLU A 55 -7.04 -7.99 16.53
N ILE A 56 -6.86 -6.87 15.81
CA ILE A 56 -7.63 -5.63 16.02
C ILE A 56 -8.86 -5.61 15.11
N GLN A 57 -8.79 -6.29 13.96
CA GLN A 57 -9.92 -6.36 13.05
C GLN A 57 -10.95 -7.36 13.56
N PRO A 58 -12.23 -6.98 13.64
CA PRO A 58 -13.28 -7.97 13.86
C PRO A 58 -13.28 -8.97 12.71
N ASP A 59 -13.58 -10.24 13.01
CA ASP A 59 -13.79 -11.26 11.99
C ASP A 59 -14.77 -10.72 10.95
N LYS A 60 -14.38 -10.77 9.67
CA LYS A 60 -15.13 -10.18 8.55
C LYS A 60 -16.58 -10.66 8.48
N GLU A 61 -16.87 -11.81 9.07
CA GLU A 61 -18.20 -12.40 9.21
C GLU A 61 -19.15 -11.51 10.05
N LYS A 62 -18.67 -10.92 11.15
CA LYS A 62 -19.47 -10.03 12.01
C LYS A 62 -19.78 -8.69 11.34
N VAL A 63 -18.85 -8.21 10.51
CA VAL A 63 -19.02 -6.95 9.77
C VAL A 63 -20.09 -7.10 8.68
N MET A 64 -20.06 -8.21 7.94
CA MET A 64 -21.10 -8.47 6.92
C MET A 64 -22.49 -8.63 7.53
N GLU A 65 -22.61 -9.18 8.73
CA GLU A 65 -23.90 -9.35 9.41
C GLU A 65 -24.47 -8.01 9.92
N TRP A 66 -23.63 -7.11 10.46
CA TRP A 66 -24.07 -5.76 10.87
C TRP A 66 -24.46 -4.86 9.69
N PHE A 67 -23.88 -5.04 8.51
CA PHE A 67 -24.27 -4.30 7.31
C PHE A 67 -25.46 -4.91 6.55
N LYS A 68 -26.02 -6.03 7.01
CA LYS A 68 -27.37 -6.44 6.60
C LYS A 68 -28.37 -5.53 7.28
N MET A 69 -28.48 -4.32 6.75
CA MET A 69 -29.60 -3.44 7.01
C MET A 69 -30.87 -4.25 6.72
N PRO A 70 -31.79 -4.43 7.69
CA PRO A 70 -33.09 -5.00 7.39
C PRO A 70 -33.66 -4.22 6.22
N SER A 71 -34.02 -4.91 5.13
CA SER A 71 -34.73 -4.25 4.04
C SER A 71 -35.88 -3.48 4.68
N PRO A 72 -36.07 -2.19 4.37
CA PRO A 72 -37.21 -1.45 4.87
C PRO A 72 -38.46 -2.32 4.68
N PRO A 73 -39.34 -2.43 5.70
CA PRO A 73 -40.59 -3.17 5.52
C PRO A 73 -41.20 -2.70 4.20
N GLN A 74 -41.60 -3.65 3.35
CA GLN A 74 -42.22 -3.33 2.07
C GLN A 74 -43.51 -2.55 2.38
N LEU A 75 -43.38 -1.22 2.47
CA LEU A 75 -44.51 -0.31 2.43
C LEU A 75 -45.15 -0.59 1.08
N HIS A 76 -46.37 -1.14 1.14
CA HIS A 76 -47.23 -1.34 -0.01
C HIS A 76 -47.06 -0.12 -0.92
N SER A 77 -46.65 -0.36 -2.17
CA SER A 77 -46.30 0.69 -3.12
C SER A 77 -47.28 1.83 -3.01
N ASP A 78 -46.88 2.91 -2.34
CA ASP A 78 -47.56 4.17 -2.49
C ASP A 78 -47.52 4.45 -4.00
N ASP A 79 -48.67 4.72 -4.60
CA ASP A 79 -48.85 5.09 -6.02
C ASP A 79 -48.24 6.48 -6.32
N THR A 80 -47.20 6.83 -5.58
CA THR A 80 -46.43 8.04 -5.69
C THR A 80 -45.50 7.89 -6.89
N PRO A 81 -45.61 8.77 -7.90
CA PRO A 81 -44.76 8.71 -9.07
C PRO A 81 -43.29 8.91 -8.67
N LYS A 82 -42.43 7.96 -9.06
CA LYS A 82 -41.00 7.92 -8.72
C LYS A 82 -40.12 8.64 -9.73
N THR A 83 -40.62 8.80 -10.96
CA THR A 83 -39.85 9.38 -12.08
C THR A 83 -40.57 10.57 -12.67
N SER A 84 -39.81 11.57 -13.12
CA SER A 84 -40.31 12.74 -13.84
C SER A 84 -41.27 12.39 -15.00
N ARG A 85 -40.97 11.31 -15.74
CA ARG A 85 -41.80 10.75 -16.83
C ARG A 85 -43.20 10.31 -16.35
N GLN A 86 -43.29 9.63 -15.21
CA GLN A 86 -44.57 9.17 -14.64
C GLN A 86 -45.43 10.38 -14.25
N VAL A 87 -44.83 11.42 -13.69
CA VAL A 87 -45.52 12.69 -13.37
C VAL A 87 -46.08 13.36 -14.63
N ARG A 88 -45.32 13.35 -15.75
CA ARG A 88 -45.79 13.89 -17.04
C ARG A 88 -46.98 13.10 -17.57
N GLU A 89 -46.94 11.78 -17.44
CA GLU A 89 -48.01 10.86 -17.85
C GLU A 89 -49.32 11.12 -17.10
N LEU A 90 -49.24 11.25 -15.78
CA LEU A 90 -50.39 11.59 -14.92
C LEU A 90 -51.00 12.96 -15.28
N ALA A 91 -50.21 13.88 -15.84
CA ALA A 91 -50.63 15.22 -16.20
C ALA A 91 -51.26 15.34 -17.59
N LYS A 92 -51.15 14.31 -18.47
CA LYS A 92 -51.59 14.37 -19.87
C LYS A 92 -53.07 14.73 -20.02
N HIS A 93 -53.94 14.15 -19.19
CA HIS A 93 -55.39 14.31 -19.26
C HIS A 93 -55.97 15.24 -18.18
N ARG A 94 -55.12 16.06 -17.54
CA ARG A 94 -55.56 16.96 -16.45
C ARG A 94 -55.76 18.39 -16.94
N SER A 95 -56.55 19.16 -16.19
CA SER A 95 -56.82 20.56 -16.48
C SER A 95 -55.53 21.40 -16.48
N ARG A 96 -55.54 22.53 -17.22
CA ARG A 96 -54.40 23.46 -17.32
C ARG A 96 -53.80 23.89 -15.97
N PRO A 97 -54.58 24.27 -14.93
CA PRO A 97 -54.02 24.63 -13.63
C PRO A 97 -53.36 23.44 -12.93
N THR A 98 -53.93 22.24 -13.04
CA THR A 98 -53.37 21.01 -12.48
C THR A 98 -52.07 20.65 -13.19
N ARG A 99 -52.03 20.67 -14.53
CA ARG A 99 -50.80 20.41 -15.31
C ARG A 99 -49.64 21.35 -14.96
N ARG A 100 -49.92 22.61 -14.59
CA ARG A 100 -48.89 23.55 -14.08
C ARG A 100 -48.30 23.08 -12.75
N LYS A 101 -49.11 22.52 -11.83
CA LYS A 101 -48.63 21.93 -10.57
C LYS A 101 -47.72 20.73 -10.84
N TYR A 102 -48.17 19.80 -11.69
CA TYR A 102 -47.37 18.64 -12.10
C TYR A 102 -46.04 19.05 -12.78
N SER A 103 -46.05 20.10 -13.61
CA SER A 103 -44.83 20.61 -14.24
C SER A 103 -43.76 21.07 -13.24
N LYS A 104 -44.17 21.64 -12.08
CA LYS A 104 -43.23 21.99 -11.00
C LYS A 104 -42.62 20.74 -10.37
N ILE A 105 -43.45 19.72 -10.13
CA ILE A 105 -43.02 18.44 -9.55
C ILE A 105 -42.03 17.74 -10.51
N THR A 106 -42.36 17.68 -11.81
CA THR A 106 -41.49 17.12 -12.84
C THR A 106 -40.11 17.77 -12.86
N LYS A 107 -40.04 19.11 -12.84
CA LYS A 107 -38.77 19.84 -12.78
C LYS A 107 -37.99 19.50 -11.51
N GLY A 108 -38.67 19.44 -10.36
CA GLY A 108 -38.05 19.04 -9.09
C GLY A 108 -37.43 17.64 -9.17
N LEU A 109 -38.16 16.66 -9.70
CA LEU A 109 -37.65 15.30 -9.88
C LEU A 109 -36.47 15.25 -10.85
N GLU A 110 -36.52 15.96 -11.97
CA GLU A 110 -35.38 16.05 -12.91
C GLU A 110 -34.12 16.60 -12.23
N THR A 111 -34.26 17.63 -11.38
CA THR A 111 -33.10 18.13 -10.63
C THR A 111 -32.54 17.12 -9.64
N LEU A 112 -33.39 16.29 -9.02
CA LEU A 112 -32.94 15.23 -8.11
C LEU A 112 -32.29 14.08 -8.88
N GLU A 113 -32.88 13.67 -10.00
CA GLU A 113 -32.33 12.67 -10.91
C GLU A 113 -30.93 13.09 -11.39
N MET A 114 -30.73 14.36 -11.77
CA MET A 114 -29.40 14.89 -12.14
C MET A 114 -28.43 14.94 -10.96
N LYS A 115 -28.88 15.34 -9.76
CA LYS A 115 -28.05 15.36 -8.54
C LYS A 115 -27.56 13.97 -8.13
N VAL A 116 -28.27 12.91 -8.52
CA VAL A 116 -27.85 11.52 -8.29
C VAL A 116 -26.99 11.02 -9.45
N ALA A 117 -27.40 11.27 -10.69
CA ALA A 117 -26.71 10.78 -11.89
C ALA A 117 -25.29 11.36 -12.03
N VAL A 118 -25.09 12.65 -11.78
CA VAL A 118 -23.79 13.31 -11.95
C VAL A 118 -22.73 12.77 -10.99
N PRO A 119 -22.96 12.68 -9.66
CA PRO A 119 -22.02 12.03 -8.74
C PRO A 119 -21.80 10.56 -9.05
N ASN A 120 -22.85 9.81 -9.42
CA ASN A 120 -22.71 8.39 -9.76
C ASN A 120 -21.78 8.20 -10.97
N ALA A 121 -21.93 9.00 -12.03
CA ALA A 121 -21.03 8.96 -13.18
C ALA A 121 -19.58 9.33 -12.81
N ARG A 122 -19.40 10.25 -11.86
CA ARG A 122 -18.08 10.59 -11.32
C ARG A 122 -17.48 9.44 -10.51
N ILE A 123 -18.29 8.77 -9.69
CA ILE A 123 -17.87 7.61 -8.89
C ILE A 123 -17.41 6.49 -9.83
N THR A 124 -18.22 6.13 -10.84
CA THR A 124 -17.84 5.09 -11.79
C THR A 124 -16.55 5.42 -12.52
N GLY A 125 -16.36 6.68 -12.95
CA GLY A 125 -15.10 7.11 -13.57
C GLY A 125 -13.88 7.03 -12.63
N LEU A 126 -14.06 7.39 -11.36
CA LEU A 126 -12.99 7.25 -10.35
C LEU A 126 -12.68 5.79 -10.02
N GLU A 127 -13.70 4.93 -9.97
CA GLU A 127 -13.54 3.49 -9.78
C GLU A 127 -12.78 2.85 -10.93
N GLU A 128 -13.05 3.26 -12.18
CA GLU A 128 -12.29 2.82 -13.34
C GLU A 128 -10.82 3.25 -13.28
N GLN A 129 -10.55 4.52 -12.90
CA GLN A 129 -9.18 5.00 -12.70
C GLN A 129 -8.45 4.21 -11.60
N MET A 130 -9.12 3.96 -10.48
CA MET A 130 -8.57 3.12 -9.41
C MET A 130 -8.30 1.70 -9.90
N ALA A 131 -9.21 1.11 -10.67
CA ALA A 131 -9.01 -0.23 -11.25
C ALA A 131 -7.81 -0.25 -12.21
N GLN A 132 -7.61 0.79 -13.03
CA GLN A 132 -6.43 0.90 -13.89
C GLN A 132 -5.12 1.01 -13.11
N VAL A 133 -5.08 1.83 -12.06
CA VAL A 133 -3.90 1.98 -11.19
C VAL A 133 -3.63 0.68 -10.41
N GLN A 134 -4.67 0.01 -9.93
CA GLN A 134 -4.56 -1.25 -9.20
C GLN A 134 -4.20 -2.44 -10.09
N ARG A 135 -4.47 -2.38 -11.40
CA ARG A 135 -4.02 -3.37 -12.41
C ARG A 135 -2.50 -3.39 -12.62
N GLY A 136 -1.71 -2.78 -11.72
CA GLY A 136 -0.26 -2.86 -11.71
C GLY A 136 0.25 -4.25 -12.09
N LYS A 137 1.31 -4.29 -12.92
CA LYS A 137 1.91 -5.51 -13.47
C LYS A 137 1.95 -6.58 -12.39
N LYS A 138 1.22 -7.69 -12.59
CA LYS A 138 1.31 -8.85 -11.70
C LYS A 138 2.79 -9.18 -11.57
N ARG A 139 3.37 -8.96 -10.38
CA ARG A 139 4.75 -9.36 -10.12
C ARG A 139 4.80 -10.85 -10.42
N LYS A 140 5.69 -11.29 -11.32
CA LYS A 140 5.94 -12.73 -11.48
C LYS A 140 6.15 -13.28 -10.07
N ALA A 141 5.44 -14.34 -9.73
CA ALA A 141 5.53 -14.95 -8.42
C ALA A 141 7.01 -15.25 -8.14
N VAL A 142 7.61 -14.50 -7.22
CA VAL A 142 9.00 -14.75 -6.82
C VAL A 142 8.97 -16.10 -6.14
N PRO A 143 9.70 -17.11 -6.65
CA PRO A 143 9.74 -18.42 -6.01
C PRO A 143 10.13 -18.25 -4.54
N ASN A 144 9.40 -18.93 -3.64
CA ASN A 144 9.65 -18.89 -2.20
C ASN A 144 11.16 -19.00 -1.93
N PRO A 145 11.78 -18.07 -1.18
CA PRO A 145 13.21 -18.09 -0.90
C PRO A 145 13.69 -19.46 -0.39
N ASN A 146 12.90 -20.11 0.48
CA ASN A 146 13.24 -21.42 1.03
C ASN A 146 13.28 -22.51 -0.06
N ARG A 147 12.44 -22.40 -1.08
CA ARG A 147 12.46 -23.33 -2.22
C ARG A 147 13.72 -23.13 -3.08
N ARG A 148 14.23 -21.89 -3.18
CA ARG A 148 15.52 -21.63 -3.84
C ARG A 148 16.68 -22.27 -3.06
N PHE A 149 16.67 -22.17 -1.73
CA PHE A 149 17.69 -22.81 -0.90
C PHE A 149 17.65 -24.34 -0.97
N MET A 150 16.47 -24.96 -0.96
CA MET A 150 16.32 -26.41 -1.16
C MET A 150 16.82 -26.86 -2.53
N ALA A 151 16.46 -26.15 -3.60
CA ALA A 151 16.95 -26.46 -4.95
C ALA A 151 18.47 -26.33 -5.07
N LEU A 152 19.08 -25.35 -4.40
CA LEU A 152 20.54 -25.20 -4.35
C LEU A 152 21.20 -26.37 -3.61
N ALA A 153 20.65 -26.77 -2.46
CA ALA A 153 21.14 -27.92 -1.71
C ALA A 153 21.03 -29.22 -2.53
N GLU A 154 19.91 -29.42 -3.24
CA GLU A 154 19.71 -30.56 -4.15
C GLU A 154 20.72 -30.55 -5.30
N THR A 155 21.01 -29.40 -5.92
CA THR A 155 22.03 -29.31 -6.98
C THR A 155 23.45 -29.58 -6.49
N LEU A 156 23.79 -29.16 -5.26
CA LEU A 156 25.09 -29.44 -4.66
C LEU A 156 25.22 -30.91 -4.31
N ALA A 157 24.20 -31.50 -3.69
CA ALA A 157 24.16 -32.93 -3.38
C ALA A 157 24.19 -33.80 -4.64
N ALA A 158 23.50 -33.40 -5.71
CA ALA A 158 23.55 -34.10 -6.99
C ALA A 158 24.93 -34.00 -7.68
N ARG A 159 25.65 -32.89 -7.48
CA ARG A 159 27.03 -32.71 -7.96
C ARG A 159 28.02 -33.56 -7.15
N GLU A 160 27.84 -33.65 -5.84
CA GLU A 160 28.67 -34.47 -4.95
C GLU A 160 28.38 -35.98 -5.08
N ALA A 161 27.20 -36.37 -5.55
CA ALA A 161 26.83 -37.77 -5.79
C ALA A 161 27.35 -38.33 -7.14
N LEU A 162 27.94 -37.49 -8.00
CA LEU A 162 28.70 -37.95 -9.15
C LEU A 162 30.15 -38.21 -8.71
N PRO A 163 30.76 -39.37 -9.02
CA PRO A 163 32.15 -39.61 -8.67
C PRO A 163 33.04 -38.62 -9.43
N ASP A 164 33.99 -38.02 -8.73
CA ASP A 164 34.99 -37.09 -9.27
C ASP A 164 35.69 -37.67 -10.51
N SER A 165 35.23 -37.28 -11.70
CA SER A 165 36.02 -37.37 -12.92
C SER A 165 36.64 -36.00 -13.17
N LYS A 166 37.92 -35.93 -12.77
CA LYS A 166 38.98 -34.97 -13.09
C LYS A 166 38.73 -34.00 -14.26
N GLU A 167 39.13 -32.75 -13.98
CA GLU A 167 39.83 -31.79 -14.86
C GLU A 167 39.24 -31.54 -16.26
N ALA A 168 38.58 -30.39 -16.42
CA ALA A 168 38.42 -29.72 -17.72
C ALA A 168 38.45 -28.21 -17.52
N GLU A 169 39.63 -27.67 -17.81
CA GLU A 169 39.98 -26.36 -18.37
C GLU A 169 38.98 -25.20 -18.27
N ILE A 170 39.45 -24.13 -17.64
CA ILE A 170 38.92 -22.77 -17.76
C ILE A 170 39.39 -22.24 -19.12
N GLU A 171 38.52 -22.24 -20.11
CA GLU A 171 38.73 -21.50 -21.35
C GLU A 171 38.17 -20.07 -21.15
N LEU A 172 39.09 -19.13 -20.92
CA LEU A 172 38.81 -17.70 -21.01
C LEU A 172 38.85 -17.32 -22.50
N ASP A 173 37.69 -17.30 -23.14
CA ASP A 173 37.54 -16.66 -24.44
C ASP A 173 37.56 -15.15 -24.23
N VAL A 174 38.72 -14.56 -24.54
CA VAL A 174 38.95 -13.12 -24.67
C VAL A 174 38.71 -12.78 -26.14
N ASP A 175 37.50 -12.35 -26.46
CA ASP A 175 37.23 -11.68 -27.74
C ASP A 175 37.48 -10.18 -27.57
N GLU A 176 38.73 -9.80 -27.83
CA GLU A 176 39.14 -8.48 -28.30
C GLU A 176 38.72 -8.34 -29.77
N GLU A 177 37.82 -7.41 -30.09
CA GLU A 177 37.87 -6.52 -31.27
C GLU A 177 36.54 -5.79 -31.47
N ALA A 178 36.55 -4.47 -31.26
CA ALA A 178 36.09 -3.47 -32.24
C ALA A 178 36.20 -2.08 -31.61
N GLU A 179 37.40 -1.52 -31.70
CA GLU A 179 37.59 -0.07 -31.71
C GLU A 179 36.71 0.52 -32.84
N SER A 180 35.76 1.38 -32.50
CA SER A 180 35.21 2.33 -33.48
C SER A 180 35.25 3.73 -32.90
N VAL A 181 36.35 4.39 -33.29
CA VAL A 181 36.56 5.83 -33.35
C VAL A 181 35.34 6.49 -33.98
N ILE A 182 34.72 7.45 -33.28
CA ILE A 182 33.83 8.43 -33.90
C ILE A 182 34.26 9.82 -33.43
N GLU A 183 35.18 10.35 -34.24
CA GLU A 183 35.28 11.72 -34.74
C GLU A 183 34.82 12.87 -33.83
N VAL A 184 35.83 13.60 -33.36
CA VAL A 184 35.74 14.93 -32.77
C VAL A 184 35.51 15.93 -33.89
N ASP A 185 34.32 16.52 -33.97
CA ASP A 185 34.11 17.76 -34.74
C ASP A 185 34.00 18.93 -33.76
N VAL A 186 35.09 19.70 -33.68
CA VAL A 186 35.17 20.99 -33.00
C VAL A 186 34.90 22.06 -34.04
N ARG A 187 33.75 22.74 -33.94
CA ARG A 187 33.56 24.05 -34.57
C ARG A 187 32.87 25.02 -33.62
N SER A 188 33.44 26.22 -33.60
CA SER A 188 33.44 27.26 -32.57
C SER A 188 32.19 28.14 -32.47
N GLU A 189 31.95 28.59 -31.23
CA GLU A 189 31.50 29.93 -30.75
C GLU A 189 30.29 30.61 -31.42
N ASP A 190 29.17 30.80 -30.68
CA ASP A 190 28.85 32.11 -30.06
C ASP A 190 27.59 32.08 -29.14
N LYS A 191 27.75 32.68 -27.95
CA LYS A 191 26.77 33.30 -27.00
C LYS A 191 25.44 32.60 -26.64
N SER A 192 25.28 32.21 -25.37
CA SER A 192 24.74 33.07 -24.28
C SER A 192 24.22 32.26 -23.08
N ASP A 193 24.34 32.89 -21.91
CA ASP A 193 23.62 32.65 -20.65
C ASP A 193 24.01 31.47 -19.74
N ASP A 194 24.94 31.85 -18.87
CA ASP A 194 25.30 31.34 -17.55
C ASP A 194 24.12 30.73 -16.75
N PHE A 195 24.07 29.40 -16.68
CA PHE A 195 23.42 28.68 -15.58
C PHE A 195 24.41 27.70 -14.97
N ARG A 196 25.22 28.20 -14.04
CA ARG A 196 25.93 27.37 -13.06
C ARG A 196 24.92 26.44 -12.37
N VAL A 197 24.82 25.20 -12.82
CA VAL A 197 24.13 24.13 -12.10
C VAL A 197 24.99 23.81 -10.88
N VAL A 198 24.74 24.54 -9.78
CA VAL A 198 25.25 24.17 -8.47
C VAL A 198 24.53 22.89 -8.08
N THR A 199 25.13 21.74 -8.39
CA THR A 199 24.70 20.43 -7.92
C THR A 199 24.85 20.39 -6.41
N LYS A 200 23.82 20.83 -5.68
CA LYS A 200 23.77 20.68 -4.23
C LYS A 200 23.67 19.18 -3.94
N HIS A 201 24.74 18.61 -3.37
CA HIS A 201 24.73 17.24 -2.87
C HIS A 201 23.68 17.13 -1.75
N CYS A 202 22.49 16.64 -2.09
CA CYS A 202 21.39 16.45 -1.16
C CYS A 202 21.39 15.03 -0.62
N GLN A 203 21.37 14.90 0.71
CA GLN A 203 21.23 13.59 1.34
C GLN A 203 19.82 13.08 1.03
N ARG A 204 19.73 11.88 0.44
CA ARG A 204 18.48 11.21 0.10
C ARG A 204 18.23 10.04 1.04
N THR A 205 16.98 9.80 1.40
CA THR A 205 16.59 8.61 2.16
C THR A 205 16.71 7.35 1.30
N ARG A 206 16.69 6.17 1.92
CA ARG A 206 16.62 4.87 1.21
C ARG A 206 15.42 4.74 0.23
N SER A 207 14.40 5.59 0.39
CA SER A 207 13.24 5.71 -0.48
C SER A 207 13.33 6.85 -1.53
N GLY A 208 14.51 7.46 -1.69
CA GLY A 208 14.78 8.49 -2.71
C GLY A 208 14.24 9.90 -2.40
N ARG A 209 13.73 10.14 -1.19
CA ARG A 209 13.22 11.47 -0.82
C ARG A 209 14.35 12.38 -0.36
N GLU A 210 14.32 13.62 -0.80
CA GLU A 210 15.30 14.64 -0.44
C GLU A 210 15.10 15.10 1.01
N VAL A 211 16.17 15.03 1.82
CA VAL A 211 16.13 15.45 3.23
C VAL A 211 16.29 16.97 3.31
N LYS A 212 15.21 17.66 3.69
CA LYS A 212 15.24 19.11 3.91
C LYS A 212 16.02 19.42 5.20
N LYS A 213 17.04 20.28 5.10
CA LYS A 213 17.76 20.79 6.28
C LYS A 213 16.85 21.77 7.05
N PRO A 214 16.84 21.74 8.39
CA PRO A 214 16.11 22.71 9.19
C PRO A 214 16.71 24.11 9.04
N ARG A 215 15.84 25.13 9.03
CA ARG A 215 16.21 26.56 8.98
C ARG A 215 16.82 26.93 10.34
N ARG A 216 18.03 27.48 10.36
CA ARG A 216 18.64 28.04 11.57
C ARG A 216 17.94 29.36 11.91
N GLU A 217 17.53 29.52 13.16
CA GLU A 217 17.24 30.82 13.79
C GLU A 217 18.56 31.53 14.13
#